data_AF-A0A944PLA3-F1
#
_entry.id   AF-A0A944PLA3-F1
#
_cell.length_a   1.000
_cell.length_b   1.000
_cell.length_c   1.000
_cell.angle_alpha   90.00
_cell.angle_beta   90.00
_cell.angle_gamma   90.00
#
_symmetry.space_group_name_H-M   'P 1'
#
loop_
_entity.id
_entity.type
_entity.pdbx_description
1 polymer ?
#
loop_
_entity_poly.entity_id
_entity_poly.type
_entity_poly.pdbx_seq_one_letter_code
_entity_poly.pdbx_strand_id
1 'polypeptide(L)'
;MEEELYASGWFPGRSVGTTGWTSRFESVGLRAHDAAREFLAEFGGLKFVFSGPGIERAREPFELDPDLCDGEEDRFIEWGEELGIPFFPVGHLDSGRFFLGIDEAGTVYLIETWVASFGKVPEAFERLLLGLNPERIS
;
A
#
# COMPACT_ATOMS: atom_id res chain seq x y z
N MET A 1 -13.11 -6.75 -9.43
CA MET A 1 -11.91 -5.88 -9.35
C MET A 1 -12.20 -4.49 -9.90
N GLU A 2 -12.56 -4.36 -11.18
CA GLU A 2 -12.87 -3.04 -11.76
C GLU A 2 -14.07 -2.37 -11.08
N GLU A 3 -15.13 -3.11 -10.75
CA GLU A 3 -16.31 -2.55 -10.07
C GLU A 3 -15.96 -1.91 -8.72
N GLU A 4 -15.12 -2.55 -7.93
CA GLU A 4 -14.66 -2.02 -6.63
C GLU A 4 -13.76 -0.79 -6.79
N LEU A 5 -12.93 -0.76 -7.84
CA LEU A 5 -12.13 0.42 -8.17
C LEU A 5 -13.03 1.61 -8.57
N TYR A 6 -14.00 1.39 -9.46
CA TYR A 6 -14.94 2.45 -9.82
C TYR A 6 -15.74 2.94 -8.61
N ALA A 7 -16.16 2.03 -7.72
CA ALA A 7 -16.89 2.39 -6.51
C ALA A 7 -16.05 3.20 -5.51
N SER A 8 -14.73 3.08 -5.51
CA SER A 8 -13.83 3.89 -4.67
C SER A 8 -13.50 5.26 -5.28
N GLY A 9 -14.02 5.57 -6.48
CA GLY A 9 -13.78 6.83 -7.19
C GLY A 9 -12.60 6.78 -8.15
N TRP A 10 -12.03 5.60 -8.42
CA TRP A 10 -11.04 5.42 -9.48
C TRP A 10 -11.70 5.45 -10.86
N PHE A 11 -10.93 5.89 -11.86
CA PHE A 11 -11.29 5.81 -13.28
C PHE A 11 -10.01 5.64 -14.13
N PRO A 12 -10.08 5.02 -15.32
CA PRO A 12 -8.93 4.86 -16.19
C PRO A 12 -8.26 6.20 -16.51
N GLY A 13 -6.94 6.27 -16.31
CA GLY A 13 -6.15 7.49 -16.51
C GLY A 13 -6.25 8.50 -15.36
N ARG A 14 -6.79 8.11 -14.20
CA ARG A 14 -6.70 8.91 -12.98
C ARG A 14 -5.25 9.24 -12.67
N SER A 15 -4.98 10.50 -12.36
CA SER A 15 -3.67 11.00 -11.95
C SER A 15 -3.87 12.14 -10.97
N VAL A 16 -3.46 11.93 -9.71
CA VAL A 16 -3.53 12.94 -8.64
C VAL A 16 -2.13 13.46 -8.28
N GLY A 17 -2.07 14.65 -7.70
CA GLY A 17 -0.81 15.24 -7.24
C GLY A 17 -0.27 14.49 -6.02
N THR A 18 0.96 14.01 -6.09
CA THR A 18 1.59 13.19 -5.03
C THR A 18 2.57 13.95 -4.15
N THR A 19 2.95 15.17 -4.53
CA THR A 19 4.03 15.94 -3.88
C THR A 19 3.83 16.13 -2.38
N GLY A 20 2.59 16.37 -1.93
CA GLY A 20 2.26 16.53 -0.51
C GLY A 20 2.67 15.31 0.30
N TRP A 21 2.26 14.12 -0.15
CA TRP A 21 2.64 12.86 0.46
C TRP A 21 4.14 12.60 0.37
N THR A 22 4.72 12.72 -0.84
CA THR A 22 6.12 12.32 -1.04
C THR A 22 7.10 13.19 -0.27
N SER A 23 6.91 14.52 -0.26
CA SER A 23 7.87 15.43 0.35
C SER A 23 7.95 15.29 1.88
N ARG A 24 6.86 14.85 2.53
CA ARG A 24 6.84 14.57 3.97
C ARG A 24 7.80 13.44 4.31
N PHE A 25 7.61 12.28 3.68
CA PHE A 25 8.42 11.08 3.93
C PHE A 25 9.87 11.23 3.45
N GLU A 26 10.09 11.96 2.35
CA GLU A 26 11.44 12.27 1.87
C GLU A 26 12.25 13.08 2.90
N SER A 27 11.59 13.96 3.67
CA SER A 27 12.26 14.77 4.70
C SER A 27 12.78 13.97 5.89
N VAL A 28 12.30 12.73 6.06
CA VAL A 28 12.65 11.81 7.16
C VAL A 28 13.38 10.56 6.67
N GLY A 29 13.85 10.56 5.41
CA GLY A 29 14.72 9.51 4.87
C GLY A 29 14.04 8.45 4.01
N LEU A 30 12.71 8.46 3.91
CA LEU A 30 11.94 7.56 3.05
C LEU A 30 11.77 8.18 1.66
N ARG A 31 12.67 7.83 0.74
CA ARG A 31 12.66 8.38 -0.62
C ARG A 31 11.49 7.82 -1.44
N ALA A 32 10.65 8.70 -1.98
CA ALA A 32 9.62 8.29 -2.95
C ALA A 32 10.27 7.98 -4.30
N HIS A 33 10.35 6.68 -4.62
CA HIS A 33 10.80 6.18 -5.90
C HIS A 33 9.71 6.33 -6.98
N ASP A 34 10.09 6.10 -8.25
CA ASP A 34 9.20 6.34 -9.39
C ASP A 34 7.95 5.44 -9.32
N ALA A 35 8.10 4.17 -8.92
CA ALA A 35 6.98 3.25 -8.76
C ALA A 35 5.99 3.71 -7.68
N ALA A 36 6.46 4.25 -6.56
CA ALA A 36 5.59 4.84 -5.53
C ALA A 36 4.83 6.06 -6.08
N ARG A 37 5.51 6.94 -6.83
CA ARG A 37 4.91 8.14 -7.42
C ARG A 37 3.85 7.78 -8.44
N GLU A 38 4.11 6.82 -9.31
CA GLU A 38 3.16 6.31 -10.30
C GLU A 38 1.95 5.65 -9.63
N PHE A 39 2.20 4.77 -8.65
CA PHE A 39 1.16 4.11 -7.89
C PHE A 39 0.25 5.11 -7.17
N LEU A 40 0.83 6.10 -6.47
CA LEU A 40 0.07 7.12 -5.75
C LEU A 40 -0.65 8.09 -6.68
N ALA A 41 -0.08 8.41 -7.83
CA ALA A 41 -0.78 9.23 -8.82
C ALA A 41 -2.06 8.52 -9.29
N GLU A 42 -2.01 7.22 -9.53
CA GLU A 42 -3.17 6.47 -10.01
C GLU A 42 -4.15 6.10 -8.89
N PHE A 43 -3.66 5.60 -7.76
CA PHE A 43 -4.47 4.97 -6.71
C PHE A 43 -4.46 5.70 -5.36
N GLY A 44 -3.59 6.68 -5.17
CA GLY A 44 -3.49 7.42 -3.92
C GLY A 44 -4.80 8.14 -3.56
N GLY A 45 -5.17 8.12 -2.29
CA GLY A 45 -6.41 8.67 -1.74
C GLY A 45 -7.66 7.81 -1.97
N LEU A 46 -7.52 6.61 -2.57
CA LEU A 46 -8.65 5.68 -2.69
C LEU A 46 -8.88 4.95 -1.37
N LYS A 47 -10.16 4.75 -1.04
CA LYS A 47 -10.60 4.07 0.16
C LYS A 47 -11.54 2.92 -0.18
N PHE A 48 -11.27 1.77 0.38
CA PHE A 48 -12.02 0.55 0.16
C PHE A 48 -12.67 0.11 1.46
N VAL A 49 -13.98 0.30 1.55
CA VAL A 49 -14.76 -0.01 2.74
C VAL A 49 -15.59 -1.26 2.47
N PHE A 50 -15.09 -2.40 2.92
CA PHE A 50 -15.80 -3.67 2.85
C PHE A 50 -15.48 -4.54 4.06
N SER A 51 -16.31 -5.55 4.28
CA SER A 51 -16.16 -6.52 5.36
C SER A 51 -16.73 -7.88 4.94
N GLY A 52 -16.47 -8.91 5.75
CA GLY A 52 -17.02 -10.25 5.58
C GLY A 52 -16.00 -11.26 5.06
N PRO A 53 -16.44 -12.49 4.74
CA PRO A 53 -15.54 -13.55 4.29
C PRO A 53 -14.85 -13.16 2.97
N GLY A 54 -13.56 -13.46 2.86
CA GLY A 54 -12.83 -13.54 1.60
C GLY A 54 -12.54 -15.00 1.24
N ILE A 55 -11.68 -15.22 0.25
CA ILE A 55 -11.36 -16.56 -0.26
C ILE A 55 -10.51 -17.35 0.75
N GLU A 56 -9.50 -16.71 1.36
CA GLU A 56 -8.60 -17.36 2.32
C GLU A 56 -8.60 -16.67 3.68
N ARG A 57 -8.79 -15.35 3.71
CA ARG A 57 -8.90 -14.51 4.91
C ARG A 57 -10.09 -13.57 4.80
N ALA A 58 -10.46 -12.92 5.90
CA ALA A 58 -11.51 -11.89 5.85
C ALA A 58 -11.11 -10.77 4.89
N ARG A 59 -12.10 -10.18 4.22
CA ARG A 59 -11.88 -8.95 3.46
C ARG A 59 -11.80 -7.81 4.47
N GLU A 60 -10.64 -7.16 4.48
CA GLU A 60 -10.29 -6.09 5.42
C GLU A 60 -10.29 -4.75 4.70
N PRO A 61 -10.85 -3.68 5.30
CA PRO A 61 -10.82 -2.37 4.68
C PRO A 61 -9.37 -1.87 4.57
N PHE A 62 -9.09 -1.14 3.49
CA PHE A 62 -7.79 -0.50 3.28
C PHE A 62 -7.95 0.86 2.62
N GLU A 63 -6.95 1.71 2.81
CA GLU A 63 -6.91 3.07 2.31
C GLU A 63 -5.50 3.38 1.83
N LEU A 64 -5.41 3.90 0.61
CA LEU A 64 -4.15 4.20 -0.06
C LEU A 64 -3.75 5.65 0.19
N ASP A 65 -3.61 6.01 1.46
CA ASP A 65 -3.22 7.34 1.90
C ASP A 65 -1.93 7.27 2.73
N PRO A 66 -0.77 7.69 2.17
CA PRO A 66 0.50 7.70 2.89
C PRO A 66 0.46 8.45 4.22
N ASP A 67 -0.38 9.48 4.37
CA ASP A 67 -0.44 10.26 5.62
C ASP A 67 -0.92 9.41 6.81
N LEU A 68 -1.56 8.27 6.56
CA LEU A 68 -1.97 7.31 7.60
C LEU A 68 -0.81 6.48 8.14
N CYS A 69 0.36 6.57 7.53
CA CYS A 69 1.62 5.98 7.99
C CYS A 69 2.51 6.97 8.75
N ASP A 70 2.04 8.19 9.02
CA ASP A 70 2.80 9.20 9.74
C ASP A 70 3.19 8.73 11.15
N GLY A 71 4.47 8.88 11.49
CA GLY A 71 5.04 8.41 12.76
C GLY A 71 5.47 6.93 12.76
N GLU A 72 5.34 6.23 11.63
CA GLU A 72 5.75 4.83 11.48
C GLU A 72 6.99 4.69 10.58
N GLU A 73 7.70 5.79 10.31
CA GLU A 73 8.79 5.83 9.33
C GLU A 73 9.94 4.90 9.70
N ASP A 74 10.30 4.86 10.98
CA ASP A 74 11.33 3.96 11.52
C ASP A 74 11.02 2.51 11.15
N ARG A 75 9.74 2.10 11.14
CA ARG A 75 9.35 0.73 10.76
C ARG A 75 9.65 0.41 9.30
N PHE A 76 9.36 1.34 8.39
CA PHE A 76 9.65 1.16 6.97
C PHE A 76 11.16 1.18 6.71
N ILE A 77 11.90 2.02 7.43
CA ILE A 77 13.36 2.10 7.35
C ILE A 77 13.99 0.80 7.87
N GLU A 78 13.65 0.38 9.09
CA GLU A 78 14.21 -0.81 9.74
C GLU A 78 13.95 -2.08 8.91
N TRP A 79 12.71 -2.32 8.47
CA TRP A 79 12.42 -3.45 7.60
C TRP A 79 13.10 -3.34 6.24
N GLY A 80 13.20 -2.13 5.71
CA GLY A 80 13.86 -1.91 4.44
C GLY A 80 15.37 -2.18 4.49
N GLU A 81 16.01 -1.82 5.59
CA GLU A 81 17.41 -2.15 5.87
C GLU A 81 17.60 -3.65 6.12
N GLU A 82 16.74 -4.28 6.92
CA GLU A 82 16.82 -5.71 7.23
C GLU A 82 16.66 -6.59 5.99
N LEU A 83 15.70 -6.26 5.13
CA LEU A 83 15.39 -7.05 3.93
C LEU A 83 16.15 -6.58 2.68
N GLY A 84 16.83 -5.43 2.74
CA GLY A 84 17.46 -4.80 1.59
C GLY A 84 16.45 -4.34 0.53
N ILE A 85 15.24 -3.94 0.96
CA ILE A 85 14.15 -3.49 0.09
C ILE A 85 13.77 -2.05 0.47
N PRO A 86 13.99 -1.05 -0.40
CA PRO A 86 13.61 0.33 -0.08
C PRO A 86 12.09 0.51 -0.17
N PHE A 87 11.42 0.39 0.98
CA PHE A 87 9.97 0.59 1.06
C PHE A 87 9.59 2.07 1.07
N PHE A 88 8.45 2.39 0.46
CA PHE A 88 7.78 3.66 0.61
C PHE A 88 6.33 3.44 1.10
N PRO A 89 5.83 4.20 2.09
CA PRO A 89 4.47 4.06 2.60
C PRO A 89 3.43 4.46 1.56
N VAL A 90 2.39 3.64 1.39
CA VAL A 90 1.26 3.92 0.49
C VAL A 90 -0.09 3.91 1.19
N GLY A 91 -0.16 3.50 2.45
CA GLY A 91 -1.38 3.55 3.26
C GLY A 91 -1.48 2.45 4.30
N HIS A 92 -2.70 2.06 4.67
CA HIS A 92 -2.97 1.09 5.74
C HIS A 92 -4.07 0.09 5.40
N LEU A 93 -4.10 -1.00 6.16
CA LEU A 93 -5.00 -2.14 6.03
C LEU A 93 -5.56 -2.52 7.41
N ASP A 94 -6.76 -3.10 7.42
CA ASP A 94 -7.47 -3.54 8.63
C ASP A 94 -7.63 -2.39 9.64
N SER A 95 -8.12 -1.24 9.15
CA SER A 95 -8.35 -0.02 9.95
C SER A 95 -7.12 0.49 10.70
N GLY A 96 -5.93 0.39 10.07
CA GLY A 96 -4.67 0.89 10.64
C GLY A 96 -3.90 -0.13 11.46
N ARG A 97 -4.36 -1.38 11.50
CA ARG A 97 -3.62 -2.46 12.17
C ARG A 97 -2.34 -2.83 11.43
N PHE A 98 -2.37 -2.77 10.10
CA PHE A 98 -1.23 -3.08 9.24
C PHE A 98 -0.94 -1.91 8.30
N PHE A 99 0.34 -1.74 7.96
CA PHE A 99 0.75 -0.71 7.00
C PHE A 99 1.00 -1.33 5.62
N LEU A 100 0.80 -0.52 4.59
CA LEU A 100 1.06 -0.88 3.21
C LEU A 100 2.28 -0.10 2.71
N GLY A 101 3.26 -0.84 2.20
CA GLY A 101 4.45 -0.29 1.55
C GLY A 101 4.56 -0.71 0.09
N ILE A 102 5.38 0.00 -0.67
CA ILE A 102 5.73 -0.34 -2.05
C ILE A 102 7.23 -0.25 -2.29
N ASP A 103 7.80 -1.18 -3.04
CA ASP A 103 9.21 -1.17 -3.44
C ASP A 103 9.45 -0.49 -4.82
N GLU A 104 10.70 -0.31 -5.19
CA GLU A 104 11.10 0.25 -6.49
C GLU A 104 10.61 -0.55 -7.70
N ALA A 105 10.22 -1.81 -7.51
CA ALA A 105 9.69 -2.67 -8.56
C ALA A 105 8.16 -2.56 -8.70
N GLY A 106 7.48 -1.81 -7.83
CA GLY A 106 6.03 -1.65 -7.80
C GLY A 106 5.30 -2.78 -7.06
N THR A 107 6.01 -3.56 -6.25
CA THR A 107 5.44 -4.63 -5.42
C THR A 107 4.86 -4.04 -4.15
N VAL A 108 3.62 -4.39 -3.82
CA VAL A 108 2.91 -3.92 -2.61
C VAL A 108 3.12 -4.92 -1.48
N TYR A 109 3.41 -4.41 -0.28
CA TYR A 109 3.72 -5.20 0.91
C TYR A 109 2.80 -4.83 2.07
N LEU A 110 2.51 -5.83 2.90
CA LEU A 110 2.05 -5.66 4.27
C LEU A 110 3.28 -5.51 5.17
N ILE A 111 3.32 -4.46 6.00
CA ILE A 111 4.40 -4.19 6.94
C ILE A 111 3.83 -4.02 8.36
N GLU A 112 4.31 -4.85 9.29
CA GLU A 112 4.02 -4.78 10.73
C GLU A 112 5.23 -5.30 11.54
N THR A 113 5.04 -6.20 12.51
CA THR A 113 6.12 -6.97 13.15
C THR A 113 6.63 -8.10 12.25
N TRP A 114 6.14 -8.13 11.02
CA TRP A 114 6.50 -9.05 9.95
C TRP A 114 6.19 -8.41 8.60
N VAL A 115 6.72 -9.00 7.53
CA VAL A 115 6.53 -8.50 6.17
C VAL A 115 6.02 -9.61 5.25
N ALA A 116 5.06 -9.25 4.39
CA ALA A 116 4.57 -10.12 3.34
C ALA A 116 4.19 -9.36 2.07
N SER A 117 4.29 -10.01 0.93
CA SER A 117 4.03 -9.44 -0.39
C SER A 117 2.61 -9.73 -0.86
N PHE A 118 1.91 -8.69 -1.33
CA PHE A 118 0.69 -8.82 -2.12
C PHE A 118 0.98 -8.91 -3.62
N GLY A 119 2.23 -8.78 -4.07
CA GLY A 119 2.61 -8.75 -5.48
C GLY A 119 2.47 -7.37 -6.10
N LYS A 120 2.52 -7.28 -7.43
CA LYS A 120 2.38 -6.02 -8.17
C LYS A 120 0.94 -5.78 -8.59
N VAL A 121 0.58 -4.57 -8.99
CA VAL A 121 -0.72 -4.32 -9.64
C VAL A 121 -0.76 -5.09 -10.98
N PRO A 122 -1.85 -5.81 -11.32
CA PRO A 122 -3.16 -5.87 -10.64
C PRO A 122 -3.30 -6.94 -9.53
N GLU A 123 -2.35 -7.86 -9.41
CA GLU A 123 -2.37 -8.98 -8.44
C GLU A 123 -2.53 -8.49 -6.98
N ALA A 124 -1.87 -7.39 -6.60
CA ALA A 124 -2.01 -6.81 -5.27
C ALA A 124 -3.45 -6.44 -4.92
N PHE A 125 -4.16 -5.81 -5.86
CA PHE A 125 -5.57 -5.48 -5.69
C PHE A 125 -6.44 -6.74 -5.68
N GLU A 126 -6.13 -7.74 -6.50
CA GLU A 126 -6.84 -9.01 -6.45
C GLU A 126 -6.77 -9.63 -5.05
N ARG A 127 -5.57 -9.73 -4.47
CA ARG A 127 -5.39 -10.30 -3.14
C ARG A 127 -6.08 -9.49 -2.04
N LEU A 128 -5.95 -8.16 -2.07
CA LEU A 128 -6.59 -7.27 -1.10
C LEU A 128 -8.12 -7.32 -1.18
N LEU A 129 -8.69 -7.23 -2.39
CA LEU A 129 -10.14 -7.19 -2.61
C LEU A 129 -10.82 -8.53 -2.37
N LEU A 130 -10.17 -9.65 -2.71
CA LEU A 130 -10.73 -10.99 -2.57
C LEU A 130 -10.41 -11.64 -1.22
N GLY A 131 -9.52 -11.05 -0.42
CA GLY A 131 -9.05 -11.64 0.83
C GLY A 131 -8.24 -12.91 0.59
N LEU A 132 -7.26 -12.84 -0.30
CA LEU A 132 -6.23 -13.86 -0.46
C LEU A 132 -5.05 -13.55 0.47
N ASN A 133 -4.32 -14.56 0.91
CA ASN A 133 -3.14 -14.33 1.74
C ASN A 133 -2.00 -13.68 0.93
N PRO A 134 -1.27 -12.72 1.54
CA PRO A 134 0.03 -12.32 1.02
C PRO A 134 1.07 -13.42 1.27
N GLU A 135 2.17 -13.39 0.51
CA GLU A 135 3.28 -14.32 0.67
C GLU A 135 4.27 -13.78 1.72
N ARG A 136 4.49 -14.52 2.80
CA ARG A 136 5.37 -14.10 3.90
C ARG A 136 6.84 -14.15 3.48
N ILE A 137 7.58 -13.08 3.80
CA ILE A 137 9.00 -12.95 3.48
C ILE A 137 9.92 -12.86 4.71
N SER A 138 9.38 -12.51 5.89
CA SER A 138 10.02 -12.58 7.22
C SER A 138 8.96 -12.88 8.27
#